data_AF-A0AB34JVX6-F1
#
_entry.id   AF-A0AB34JVX6-F1
#
_cell.length_a   1.000
_cell.length_b   1.000
_cell.length_c   1.000
_cell.angle_alpha   90.00
_cell.angle_beta   90.00
_cell.angle_gamma   90.00
#
_symmetry.space_group_name_H-M   'P 1'
#
loop_
_entity.id
_entity.type
_entity.pdbx_description
1 polymer ?
#
loop_
_entity_poly.entity_id
_entity_poly.type
_entity_poly.pdbx_seq_one_letter_code
_entity_poly.pdbx_strand_id
1 'polypeptide(L)'
;MHFLYAVAPMLSSAHFPRMGELQPSGGNYDQRVSPRGPFTGSHMLNVKNARLRSEHDVQLLRNRLERLRQEERKALKKIEETRRRADQIVSLKTRNEENHMRKALEADYATKQMERARQRLQGAREGQVEAIRQNQEVVRQQKKAEADELRQQRALIQEHVAAQQSQHVARAQQINQMIKQYSSAMQQQKMQQRMLHEETLQAEMEERMLIEERRRNAADILVAEMEEQEEIAIERLRRTQEAQKAAYEELERALSNPPPPIDQRRAALGDYAQPPRLS
;
A
#
# COMPACT_ATOMS: atom_id res chain seq x y z
N MET A 1 30.18 -30.11 0.84
CA MET A 1 28.97 -29.33 1.18
C MET A 1 27.90 -29.63 0.13
N HIS A 2 27.49 -30.88 -0.11
CA HIS A 2 26.44 -31.61 0.62
C HIS A 2 25.21 -30.74 0.90
N PHE A 3 24.13 -30.93 0.14
CA PHE A 3 22.94 -31.66 0.60
C PHE A 3 21.98 -31.92 -0.57
N LEU A 4 21.90 -33.19 -0.96
CA LEU A 4 20.82 -33.77 -1.75
C LEU A 4 19.61 -33.94 -0.81
N TYR A 5 18.45 -33.39 -1.16
CA TYR A 5 17.20 -33.74 -0.50
C TYR A 5 16.43 -34.73 -1.37
N ALA A 6 16.46 -35.99 -0.92
CA ALA A 6 15.61 -37.06 -1.36
C ALA A 6 14.20 -36.85 -0.80
N VAL A 7 13.19 -36.94 -1.67
CA VAL A 7 11.77 -37.00 -1.28
C VAL A 7 11.33 -38.45 -1.45
N ALA A 8 11.07 -39.12 -0.33
CA ALA A 8 10.46 -40.44 -0.27
C ALA A 8 8.92 -40.31 -0.32
N PRO A 9 8.20 -41.13 -1.10
CA PRO A 9 6.78 -41.36 -0.93
C PRO A 9 6.58 -42.65 -0.13
N MET A 10 6.04 -42.53 1.08
CA MET A 10 5.70 -43.66 1.94
C MET A 10 4.29 -43.47 2.47
N LEU A 11 3.46 -44.48 2.18
CA LEU A 11 2.32 -44.96 2.97
C LEU A 11 1.05 -44.07 2.86
N SER A 12 -0.17 -44.58 2.91
CA SER A 12 -0.64 -45.89 3.34
C SER A 12 -2.02 -46.15 2.74
N SER A 13 -2.23 -47.38 2.32
CA SER A 13 -3.53 -47.97 1.95
C SER A 13 -4.47 -47.97 3.16
N ALA A 14 -5.58 -47.24 3.08
CA ALA A 14 -6.68 -47.36 4.04
C ALA A 14 -7.77 -48.26 3.44
N HIS A 15 -7.63 -49.54 3.72
CA HIS A 15 -8.63 -50.59 3.48
C HIS A 15 -9.79 -50.41 4.47
N PHE A 16 -10.95 -49.97 3.99
CA PHE A 16 -12.18 -49.90 4.78
C PHE A 16 -12.89 -51.26 4.77
N PRO A 17 -13.16 -51.88 5.93
CA PRO A 17 -13.97 -53.09 5.99
C PRO A 17 -15.46 -52.76 5.75
N ARG A 18 -16.01 -53.44 4.74
CA ARG A 18 -17.43 -53.51 4.39
C ARG A 18 -18.18 -54.25 5.50
N MET A 19 -18.83 -53.49 6.39
CA MET A 19 -19.71 -54.04 7.43
C MET A 19 -21.11 -54.31 6.89
N GLY A 20 -21.41 -55.60 6.76
CA GLY A 20 -22.63 -56.23 7.31
C GLY A 20 -23.98 -55.70 6.88
N GLU A 21 -24.58 -56.37 5.89
CA GLU A 21 -26.03 -56.44 5.72
C GLU A 21 -26.67 -57.07 6.96
N LEU A 22 -27.49 -56.30 7.67
CA LEU A 22 -28.40 -56.80 8.70
C LEU A 22 -29.81 -56.88 8.10
N GLN A 23 -30.30 -58.10 7.99
CA GLN A 23 -31.69 -58.40 7.62
C GLN A 23 -32.66 -57.89 8.70
N PRO A 24 -33.86 -57.41 8.31
CA PRO A 24 -34.90 -57.04 9.27
C PRO A 24 -35.63 -58.30 9.75
N SER A 25 -35.39 -58.70 11.00
CA SER A 25 -36.23 -59.67 11.69
C SER A 25 -37.56 -59.01 12.06
N GLY A 26 -38.65 -59.53 11.47
CA GLY A 26 -40.02 -59.14 11.77
C GLY A 26 -40.39 -59.51 13.20
N GLY A 27 -40.32 -58.51 14.08
CA GLY A 27 -40.93 -58.54 15.41
C GLY A 27 -42.31 -57.89 15.36
N ASN A 28 -43.34 -58.73 15.31
CA ASN A 28 -44.74 -58.32 15.40
C ASN A 28 -45.04 -57.99 16.88
N TYR A 29 -44.82 -56.75 17.28
CA TYR A 29 -45.21 -56.26 18.61
C TYR A 29 -46.65 -55.78 18.54
N ASP A 30 -47.54 -56.64 19.02
CA ASP A 30 -48.95 -56.33 19.31
C ASP A 30 -49.01 -55.12 20.27
N GLN A 31 -49.20 -53.94 19.69
CA GLN A 31 -49.16 -52.66 20.38
C GLN A 31 -50.55 -52.39 20.96
N ARG A 32 -50.81 -52.99 22.12
CA ARG A 32 -51.92 -52.55 23.00
C ARG A 32 -51.64 -51.12 23.43
N VAL A 33 -52.27 -50.18 22.72
CA VAL A 33 -52.25 -48.74 23.02
C VAL A 33 -52.97 -48.52 24.35
N SER A 34 -52.21 -48.50 25.43
CA SER A 34 -52.65 -47.85 26.67
C SER A 34 -52.54 -46.34 26.48
N PRO A 35 -53.53 -45.53 26.88
CA PRO A 35 -53.46 -44.08 26.79
C PRO A 35 -52.41 -43.59 27.79
N ARG A 36 -51.19 -43.42 27.27
CA ARG A 36 -50.05 -42.81 27.95
C ARG A 36 -50.37 -41.32 28.09
N GLY A 37 -50.41 -40.82 29.32
CA GLY A 37 -50.63 -39.40 29.61
C GLY A 37 -49.60 -38.49 28.91
N PRO A 38 -49.83 -37.16 28.88
CA PRO A 38 -49.04 -36.20 28.09
C PRO A 38 -47.55 -36.09 28.48
N PHE A 39 -47.12 -36.77 29.55
CA PHE A 39 -45.76 -36.80 30.07
C PHE A 39 -45.14 -38.19 29.90
N THR A 40 -44.61 -38.48 28.72
CA THR A 40 -43.82 -39.72 28.49
C THR A 40 -42.49 -39.36 27.90
N GLY A 41 -41.46 -40.20 28.09
CA GLY A 41 -40.07 -39.96 27.69
C GLY A 41 -39.86 -39.50 26.23
N SER A 42 -40.87 -39.60 25.38
CA SER A 42 -40.94 -38.91 24.08
C SER A 42 -40.75 -37.40 24.18
N HIS A 43 -41.32 -36.69 25.18
CA HIS A 43 -41.17 -35.23 25.30
C HIS A 43 -39.72 -34.83 25.67
N MET A 44 -39.11 -35.51 26.63
CA MET A 44 -37.72 -35.25 27.02
C MET A 44 -36.74 -35.59 25.89
N LEU A 45 -36.99 -36.66 25.13
CA LEU A 45 -36.20 -36.99 23.95
C LEU A 45 -36.38 -35.94 22.84
N ASN A 46 -37.60 -35.41 22.64
CA ASN A 46 -37.85 -34.32 21.71
C ASN A 46 -37.12 -33.03 22.10
N VAL A 47 -37.10 -32.69 23.40
CA VAL A 47 -36.35 -31.53 23.93
C VAL A 47 -34.85 -31.71 23.72
N LYS A 48 -34.30 -32.90 24.00
CA LYS A 48 -32.88 -33.20 23.75
C LYS A 48 -32.53 -33.15 22.26
N ASN A 49 -33.39 -33.71 21.39
CA ASN A 49 -33.21 -33.67 19.94
C ASN A 49 -33.36 -32.24 19.37
N ALA A 50 -34.20 -31.40 19.97
CA ALA A 50 -34.29 -29.98 19.62
C ALA A 50 -33.01 -29.25 20.02
N ARG A 51 -32.50 -29.46 21.25
CA ARG A 51 -31.23 -28.88 21.71
C ARG A 51 -30.05 -29.26 20.83
N LEU A 52 -29.90 -30.54 20.50
CA LEU A 52 -28.82 -31.01 19.63
C LEU A 52 -28.89 -30.39 18.22
N ARG A 53 -30.10 -30.11 17.72
CA ARG A 53 -30.29 -29.36 16.47
C ARG A 53 -29.85 -27.91 16.63
N SER A 54 -30.31 -27.20 17.67
CA SER A 54 -29.86 -25.83 17.94
C SER A 54 -28.33 -25.75 18.15
N GLU A 55 -27.72 -26.69 18.86
CA GLU A 55 -26.26 -26.77 19.04
C GLU A 55 -25.50 -26.99 17.73
N HIS A 56 -26.04 -27.85 16.85
CA HIS A 56 -25.50 -28.06 15.53
C HIS A 56 -25.62 -26.80 14.66
N ASP A 57 -26.75 -26.10 14.72
CA ASP A 57 -26.98 -24.85 13.99
C ASP A 57 -26.04 -23.74 14.48
N VAL A 58 -25.80 -23.65 15.79
CA VAL A 58 -24.76 -22.78 16.38
C VAL A 58 -23.38 -23.09 15.78
N GLN A 59 -23.00 -24.37 15.67
CA GLN A 59 -21.71 -24.73 15.09
C GLN A 59 -21.61 -24.35 13.60
N LEU A 60 -22.69 -24.53 12.82
CA LEU A 60 -22.74 -24.12 11.42
C LEU A 60 -22.63 -22.60 11.27
N LEU A 61 -23.39 -21.83 12.06
CA LEU A 61 -23.34 -20.37 12.06
C LEU A 61 -21.95 -19.87 12.46
N ARG A 62 -21.32 -20.48 13.47
CA ARG A 62 -19.95 -20.15 13.86
C ARG A 62 -18.95 -20.36 12.72
N ASN A 63 -19.03 -21.51 12.05
CA ASN A 63 -18.15 -21.82 10.91
C ASN A 63 -18.38 -20.83 9.76
N ARG A 64 -19.64 -20.47 9.49
CA ARG A 64 -20.00 -19.48 8.47
C ARG A 64 -19.47 -18.09 8.82
N LEU A 65 -19.66 -17.63 10.05
CA LEU A 65 -19.18 -16.35 10.56
C LEU A 65 -17.64 -16.27 10.48
N GLU A 66 -16.95 -17.36 10.82
CA GLU A 66 -15.50 -17.43 10.70
C GLU A 66 -15.05 -17.31 9.25
N ARG A 67 -15.71 -18.02 8.33
CA ARG A 67 -15.42 -17.91 6.90
C ARG A 67 -15.67 -16.49 6.38
N LEU A 68 -16.79 -15.86 6.75
CA LEU A 68 -17.10 -14.47 6.37
C LEU A 68 -16.03 -13.50 6.89
N ARG A 69 -15.59 -13.64 8.14
CA ARG A 69 -14.49 -12.85 8.72
C ARG A 69 -13.17 -13.07 8.01
N GLN A 70 -12.86 -14.31 7.61
CA GLN A 70 -11.65 -14.59 6.83
C GLN A 70 -11.70 -13.97 5.43
N GLU A 71 -12.86 -14.02 4.78
CA GLU A 71 -13.10 -13.38 3.48
C GLU A 71 -12.98 -11.86 3.57
N GLU A 72 -13.59 -11.23 4.58
CA GLU A 72 -13.48 -9.79 4.87
C GLU A 72 -12.02 -9.38 5.07
N ARG A 73 -11.27 -10.09 5.91
CA ARG A 73 -9.83 -9.81 6.13
C ARG A 73 -9.02 -9.91 4.84
N LYS A 74 -9.30 -10.90 3.99
CA LYS A 74 -8.63 -11.05 2.69
C LYS A 74 -8.99 -9.90 1.76
N ALA A 75 -10.25 -9.46 1.75
CA ALA A 75 -10.71 -8.34 0.94
C ALA A 75 -10.09 -7.01 1.41
N LEU A 76 -10.05 -6.75 2.71
CA LEU A 76 -9.40 -5.57 3.29
C LEU A 76 -7.91 -5.51 2.93
N LYS A 77 -7.18 -6.62 3.05
CA LYS A 77 -5.77 -6.69 2.62
C LYS A 77 -5.61 -6.34 1.14
N LYS A 78 -6.49 -6.85 0.27
CA LYS A 78 -6.48 -6.52 -1.15
C LYS A 78 -6.75 -5.04 -1.39
N ILE A 79 -7.69 -4.43 -0.67
CA ILE A 79 -7.99 -2.99 -0.76
C ILE A 79 -6.78 -2.15 -0.38
N GLU A 80 -6.10 -2.51 0.71
CA GLU A 80 -4.89 -1.80 1.14
C GLU A 80 -3.77 -1.91 0.12
N GLU A 81 -3.54 -3.11 -0.43
CA GLU A 81 -2.55 -3.34 -1.48
C GLU A 81 -2.88 -2.57 -2.77
N THR A 82 -4.15 -2.54 -3.19
CA THR A 82 -4.56 -1.80 -4.40
C THR A 82 -4.44 -0.30 -4.22
N ARG A 83 -4.88 0.25 -3.08
CA ARG A 83 -4.70 1.69 -2.75
C ARG A 83 -3.23 2.07 -2.70
N ARG A 84 -2.41 1.28 -2.00
CA ARG A 84 -0.96 1.52 -1.92
C ARG A 84 -0.32 1.51 -3.30
N ARG A 85 -0.77 0.63 -4.20
CA ARG A 85 -0.27 0.58 -5.57
C ARG A 85 -0.73 1.77 -6.40
N ALA A 86 -1.97 2.22 -6.23
CA ALA A 86 -2.48 3.44 -6.86
C ALA A 86 -1.66 4.67 -6.42
N ASP A 87 -1.43 4.83 -5.11
CA ASP A 87 -0.61 5.91 -4.55
C ASP A 87 0.83 5.90 -5.09
N GLN A 88 1.42 4.71 -5.23
CA GLN A 88 2.75 4.54 -5.81
C GLN A 88 2.79 4.98 -7.28
N ILE A 89 1.77 4.64 -8.06
CA ILE A 89 1.66 5.05 -9.46
C ILE A 89 1.52 6.58 -9.56
N VAL A 90 0.62 7.16 -8.75
CA VAL A 90 0.42 8.62 -8.72
C VAL A 90 1.72 9.33 -8.32
N SER A 91 2.37 8.89 -7.24
CA SER A 91 3.65 9.48 -6.80
C SER A 91 4.78 9.32 -7.83
N LEU A 92 4.81 8.23 -8.57
CA LEU A 92 5.80 8.03 -9.63
C LEU A 92 5.50 8.93 -10.84
N LYS A 93 4.22 9.08 -11.20
CA LYS A 93 3.78 10.01 -12.25
C LYS A 93 4.15 11.46 -11.89
N THR A 94 3.85 11.93 -10.68
CA THR A 94 4.18 13.29 -10.25
C THR A 94 5.69 13.54 -10.27
N ARG A 95 6.50 12.61 -9.74
CA ARG A 95 7.97 12.72 -9.77
C ARG A 95 8.53 12.72 -11.19
N ASN A 96 7.99 11.90 -12.08
CA ASN A 96 8.42 11.87 -13.47
C ASN A 96 8.08 13.18 -14.18
N GLU A 97 6.90 13.76 -13.90
CA GLU A 97 6.49 15.05 -14.42
C GLU A 97 7.38 16.19 -13.89
N GLU A 98 7.65 16.24 -12.60
CA GLU A 98 8.57 17.23 -12.00
C GLU A 98 9.97 17.14 -12.62
N ASN A 99 10.49 15.92 -12.78
CA ASN A 99 11.78 15.69 -13.43
C ASN A 99 11.77 16.11 -14.90
N HIS A 100 10.67 15.85 -15.62
CA HIS A 100 10.50 16.28 -17.01
C HIS A 100 10.47 17.81 -17.11
N MET A 101 9.70 18.48 -16.24
CA MET A 101 9.62 19.94 -16.18
C MET A 101 10.97 20.57 -15.84
N ARG A 102 11.69 20.00 -14.87
CA ARG A 102 13.04 20.46 -14.52
C ARG A 102 14.01 20.35 -15.69
N LYS A 103 14.03 19.20 -16.37
CA LYS A 103 14.85 19.00 -17.58
C LYS A 103 14.49 19.97 -18.70
N ALA A 104 13.20 20.25 -18.90
CA ALA A 104 12.74 21.20 -19.91
C ALA A 104 13.20 22.63 -19.59
N LEU A 105 13.13 23.05 -18.32
CA LEU A 105 13.63 24.35 -17.86
C LEU A 105 15.16 24.46 -17.97
N GLU A 106 15.89 23.41 -17.58
CA GLU A 106 17.35 23.35 -17.73
C GLU A 106 17.77 23.43 -19.21
N ALA A 107 17.06 22.73 -20.10
CA ALA A 107 17.29 22.80 -21.53
C ALA A 107 17.03 24.21 -22.09
N ASP A 108 15.92 24.85 -21.72
CA ASP A 108 15.59 26.22 -22.13
C ASP A 108 16.59 27.26 -21.58
N TYR A 109 17.08 27.06 -20.36
CA TYR A 109 18.14 27.90 -19.81
C TYR A 109 19.46 27.71 -20.57
N ALA A 110 19.83 26.46 -20.89
CA ALA A 110 21.03 26.15 -21.64
C ALA A 110 21.00 26.74 -23.07
N THR A 111 19.86 26.66 -23.76
CA THR A 111 19.70 27.26 -25.10
C THR A 111 19.84 28.78 -25.04
N LYS A 112 19.20 29.46 -24.08
CA LYS A 112 19.34 30.91 -23.87
C LYS A 112 20.77 31.33 -23.56
N GLN A 113 21.51 30.53 -22.77
CA GLN A 113 22.91 30.80 -22.49
C GLN A 113 23.79 30.62 -23.73
N MET A 114 23.58 29.56 -24.51
CA MET A 114 24.27 29.36 -25.79
C MET A 114 23.99 30.48 -26.79
N GLU A 115 22.74 30.96 -26.86
CA GLU A 115 22.37 32.07 -27.72
C GLU A 115 23.06 33.37 -27.32
N ARG A 116 23.11 33.69 -26.01
CA ARG A 116 23.87 34.83 -25.49
C ARG A 116 25.36 34.71 -25.78
N ALA A 117 25.94 33.52 -25.62
CA ALA A 117 27.35 33.29 -25.96
C ALA A 117 27.61 33.48 -27.46
N ARG A 118 26.69 33.02 -28.32
CA ARG A 118 26.75 33.22 -29.77
C ARG A 118 26.67 34.69 -30.15
N GLN A 119 25.75 35.45 -29.54
CA GLN A 119 25.64 36.90 -29.74
C GLN A 119 26.91 37.64 -29.30
N ARG A 120 27.50 37.27 -28.16
CA ARG A 120 28.79 37.83 -27.71
C ARG A 120 29.93 37.52 -28.66
N LEU A 121 30.01 36.28 -29.18
CA LEU A 121 31.03 35.91 -30.14
C LEU A 121 30.84 36.65 -31.47
N GLN A 122 29.60 36.84 -31.92
CA GLN A 122 29.29 37.65 -33.11
C GLN A 122 29.72 39.10 -32.90
N GLY A 123 29.32 39.74 -31.80
CA GLY A 123 29.74 41.11 -31.48
C GLY A 123 31.26 41.25 -31.31
N ALA A 124 31.93 40.25 -30.71
CA ALA A 124 33.38 40.24 -30.61
C ALA A 124 34.06 40.07 -31.97
N ARG A 125 33.51 39.27 -32.88
CA ARG A 125 34.00 39.15 -34.26
C ARG A 125 33.81 40.45 -35.03
N GLU A 126 32.66 41.08 -34.91
CA GLU A 126 32.37 42.39 -35.53
C GLU A 126 33.35 43.44 -35.01
N GLY A 127 33.48 43.56 -33.68
CA GLY A 127 34.45 44.45 -33.05
C GLY A 127 35.90 44.10 -33.40
N GLN A 128 36.25 42.82 -33.56
CA GLN A 128 37.58 42.41 -34.01
C GLN A 128 37.82 42.77 -35.48
N VAL A 129 36.82 42.66 -36.35
CA VAL A 129 36.92 43.11 -37.75
C VAL A 129 37.10 44.62 -37.80
N GLU A 130 36.34 45.37 -37.01
CA GLU A 130 36.49 46.83 -36.88
C GLU A 130 37.85 47.21 -36.29
N ALA A 131 38.29 46.52 -35.23
CA ALA A 131 39.59 46.75 -34.63
C ALA A 131 40.73 46.32 -35.54
N ILE A 132 40.60 45.25 -36.35
CA ILE A 132 41.58 44.89 -37.39
C ILE A 132 41.58 45.97 -38.46
N ARG A 133 40.44 46.53 -38.85
CA ARG A 133 40.38 47.64 -39.81
C ARG A 133 41.06 48.89 -39.25
N GLN A 134 40.74 49.28 -38.02
CA GLN A 134 41.37 50.41 -37.32
C GLN A 134 42.85 50.16 -37.07
N ASN A 135 43.24 48.97 -36.61
CA ASN A 135 44.64 48.58 -36.47
C ASN A 135 45.33 48.45 -37.81
N GLN A 136 44.68 48.08 -38.90
CA GLN A 136 45.31 48.15 -40.22
C GLN A 136 45.56 49.61 -40.59
N GLU A 137 44.68 50.52 -40.19
CA GLU A 137 44.85 51.96 -40.37
C GLU A 137 45.97 52.52 -39.47
N VAL A 138 45.97 52.15 -38.19
CA VAL A 138 46.97 52.51 -37.19
C VAL A 138 48.31 51.84 -37.49
N VAL A 139 48.39 50.57 -37.87
CA VAL A 139 49.61 49.88 -38.34
C VAL A 139 50.06 50.46 -39.67
N ARG A 140 49.17 50.96 -40.54
CA ARG A 140 49.58 51.73 -41.72
C ARG A 140 50.19 53.08 -41.32
N GLN A 141 49.74 53.68 -40.22
CA GLN A 141 50.32 54.91 -39.63
C GLN A 141 51.56 54.64 -38.75
N GLN A 142 51.60 53.51 -38.04
CA GLN A 142 52.66 53.09 -37.14
C GLN A 142 53.76 52.44 -37.95
N LYS A 143 53.55 51.67 -39.02
CA LYS A 143 54.65 51.33 -39.95
C LYS A 143 55.25 52.58 -40.60
N LYS A 144 54.47 53.65 -40.73
CA LYS A 144 54.98 54.98 -41.12
C LYS A 144 55.85 55.62 -40.02
N ALA A 145 55.67 55.26 -38.73
CA ALA A 145 56.36 55.81 -37.54
C ALA A 145 57.34 54.84 -36.81
N GLU A 146 57.23 53.53 -37.01
CA GLU A 146 58.04 52.42 -36.49
C GLU A 146 59.18 52.15 -37.47
N ALA A 147 59.01 52.51 -38.76
CA ALA A 147 60.14 52.88 -39.61
C ALA A 147 60.97 54.04 -39.01
N ASP A 148 60.36 54.90 -38.19
CA ASP A 148 61.07 55.97 -37.45
C ASP A 148 61.57 55.50 -36.06
N GLU A 149 60.92 54.56 -35.35
CA GLU A 149 61.27 54.08 -33.98
C GLU A 149 62.04 52.76 -33.86
N LEU A 150 61.99 51.82 -34.82
CA LEU A 150 62.92 50.68 -34.88
C LEU A 150 64.39 51.15 -35.09
N ARG A 151 64.58 52.45 -35.40
CA ARG A 151 65.85 53.17 -35.23
C ARG A 151 66.33 53.24 -33.75
N GLN A 152 65.51 52.93 -32.73
CA GLN A 152 65.77 53.31 -31.33
C GLN A 152 65.83 52.17 -30.27
N GLN A 153 65.04 51.08 -30.31
CA GLN A 153 64.88 50.17 -29.13
C GLN A 153 65.30 48.70 -29.33
N ARG A 154 66.56 48.56 -29.71
CA ARG A 154 67.36 47.33 -29.72
C ARG A 154 67.85 46.92 -28.31
N ALA A 155 67.21 47.40 -27.24
CA ALA A 155 67.95 47.67 -26.01
C ALA A 155 67.81 46.63 -24.87
N LEU A 156 66.64 46.06 -24.54
CA LEU A 156 66.46 45.49 -23.19
C LEU A 156 65.37 44.38 -23.14
N ILE A 157 65.71 43.11 -22.89
CA ILE A 157 65.58 42.42 -21.58
C ILE A 157 64.28 41.60 -21.45
N GLN A 158 64.25 40.28 -21.20
CA GLN A 158 65.19 39.32 -20.60
C GLN A 158 65.16 39.17 -19.08
N GLU A 159 64.03 39.37 -18.41
CA GLU A 159 63.97 39.11 -16.96
C GLU A 159 62.64 38.46 -16.56
N HIS A 160 62.68 37.13 -16.40
CA HIS A 160 62.13 36.41 -15.25
C HIS A 160 60.61 36.57 -14.92
N VAL A 161 59.79 35.52 -14.98
CA VAL A 161 59.72 34.44 -13.97
C VAL A 161 59.54 34.96 -12.54
N ALA A 162 58.42 34.62 -11.91
CA ALA A 162 58.38 33.95 -10.59
C ALA A 162 56.93 33.77 -10.12
N ALA A 163 56.62 32.54 -9.71
CA ALA A 163 55.73 32.20 -8.59
C ALA A 163 54.22 32.53 -8.72
N GLN A 164 53.26 31.77 -8.20
CA GLN A 164 53.11 30.40 -7.68
C GLN A 164 51.64 30.29 -7.20
N GLN A 165 50.97 29.16 -7.46
CA GLN A 165 50.11 28.30 -6.58
C GLN A 165 49.00 28.90 -5.66
N SER A 166 47.93 28.21 -5.19
CA SER A 166 47.18 26.97 -5.49
C SER A 166 45.99 26.80 -4.51
N GLN A 167 45.08 25.86 -4.82
CA GLN A 167 44.21 25.04 -3.93
C GLN A 167 42.72 25.39 -3.67
N HIS A 168 41.99 24.31 -3.35
CA HIS A 168 40.59 23.97 -3.63
C HIS A 168 39.88 23.35 -2.39
N VAL A 169 38.60 22.96 -2.62
CA VAL A 169 37.83 21.83 -2.02
C VAL A 169 36.89 22.28 -0.88
N ALA A 170 35.55 22.27 -0.98
CA ALA A 170 34.52 21.28 -1.34
C ALA A 170 34.15 20.28 -0.22
N ARG A 171 32.84 20.13 0.07
CA ARG A 171 32.18 18.99 0.73
C ARG A 171 30.69 19.07 0.34
N ALA A 172 30.15 18.17 -0.49
CA ALA A 172 29.62 16.83 -0.17
C ALA A 172 28.54 16.88 0.93
N GLN A 173 27.27 17.08 0.57
CA GLN A 173 26.27 16.05 0.20
C GLN A 173 26.01 15.01 1.30
N GLN A 174 24.78 14.96 1.82
CA GLN A 174 24.20 13.76 2.44
C GLN A 174 22.67 13.72 2.20
N ILE A 175 22.19 12.55 1.79
CA ILE A 175 20.79 12.11 1.67
C ILE A 175 20.50 11.24 2.89
N ASN A 176 19.33 11.37 3.49
CA ASN A 176 18.81 10.33 4.36
C ASN A 176 17.32 10.13 4.09
N GLN A 177 17.03 9.00 3.46
CA GLN A 177 15.71 8.41 3.29
C GLN A 177 15.43 7.43 4.45
N MET A 178 14.14 7.14 4.59
CA MET A 178 13.53 5.94 5.20
C MET A 178 13.16 6.06 6.69
N ILE A 179 11.88 6.33 6.99
CA ILE A 179 10.75 5.37 7.08
C ILE A 179 10.93 4.45 8.31
N LYS A 180 10.30 4.74 9.46
CA LYS A 180 8.90 4.50 9.89
C LYS A 180 8.60 3.04 10.27
N GLN A 181 8.30 2.79 11.56
CA GLN A 181 7.71 1.59 12.22
C GLN A 181 7.23 2.04 13.63
N TYR A 182 6.44 1.38 14.47
CA TYR A 182 5.24 0.52 14.42
C TYR A 182 4.66 0.54 15.86
N SER A 183 3.53 -0.11 16.08
CA SER A 183 2.62 -0.07 17.25
C SER A 183 3.15 -0.53 18.63
N SER A 184 2.38 -0.25 19.70
CA SER A 184 1.57 -1.25 20.45
C SER A 184 1.11 -0.67 21.82
N ALA A 185 -0.18 -0.81 22.15
CA ALA A 185 -0.77 -1.70 23.18
C ALA A 185 -0.47 -1.30 24.64
N MET A 186 -1.45 -0.75 25.37
CA MET A 186 -2.46 -1.45 26.20
C MET A 186 -1.90 -1.95 27.54
N GLN A 187 -2.39 -1.42 28.65
CA GLN A 187 -2.33 -2.05 29.97
C GLN A 187 -3.58 -1.62 30.77
N GLN A 188 -4.42 -2.59 31.11
CA GLN A 188 -4.51 -3.26 32.42
C GLN A 188 -5.33 -2.49 33.44
N GLN A 189 -6.37 -3.15 33.93
CA GLN A 189 -6.59 -3.48 35.35
C GLN A 189 -7.99 -4.12 35.39
N LYS A 190 -8.15 -5.44 35.52
CA LYS A 190 -7.75 -6.37 36.58
C LYS A 190 -8.51 -6.17 37.89
N MET A 191 -9.21 -7.25 38.26
CA MET A 191 -9.28 -7.87 39.59
C MET A 191 -10.46 -7.54 40.51
N GLN A 192 -10.94 -8.63 41.13
CA GLN A 192 -11.97 -8.73 42.18
C GLN A 192 -13.38 -8.72 41.58
N GLN A 193 -14.29 -9.66 41.83
CA GLN A 193 -14.58 -10.33 43.09
C GLN A 193 -15.12 -11.75 42.86
N ARG A 194 -14.67 -12.66 43.72
CA ARG A 194 -15.23 -13.98 44.00
C ARG A 194 -15.98 -13.87 45.31
N MET A 195 -17.16 -14.48 45.45
CA MET A 195 -17.70 -15.11 46.68
C MET A 195 -19.16 -15.55 46.45
N LEU A 196 -19.52 -16.73 47.00
CA LEU A 196 -20.86 -17.34 47.20
C LEU A 196 -21.32 -18.39 46.17
N HIS A 197 -21.42 -19.64 46.66
CA HIS A 197 -21.33 -20.90 45.91
C HIS A 197 -22.34 -21.97 46.38
N GLU A 198 -23.32 -21.68 47.24
CA GLU A 198 -23.82 -22.75 48.14
C GLU A 198 -25.36 -22.91 48.34
N GLU A 199 -26.20 -22.55 47.37
CA GLU A 199 -27.67 -22.77 47.44
C GLU A 199 -28.18 -24.02 46.65
N THR A 200 -27.39 -25.09 46.61
CA THR A 200 -27.15 -25.91 45.40
C THR A 200 -27.87 -27.27 45.19
N LEU A 201 -28.94 -27.73 45.87
CA LEU A 201 -29.34 -29.17 45.70
C LEU A 201 -30.80 -29.65 45.52
N GLN A 202 -31.85 -28.86 45.79
CA GLN A 202 -33.25 -29.20 45.41
C GLN A 202 -33.81 -28.31 44.31
N ALA A 203 -33.12 -27.20 44.02
CA ALA A 203 -33.13 -26.59 42.70
C ALA A 203 -32.75 -27.66 41.66
N GLU A 204 -31.65 -28.41 41.83
CA GLU A 204 -31.00 -29.24 40.79
C GLU A 204 -31.85 -30.14 39.86
N MET A 205 -33.06 -30.58 40.19
CA MET A 205 -33.86 -31.47 39.31
C MET A 205 -34.94 -30.74 38.48
N GLU A 206 -35.69 -29.83 39.09
CA GLU A 206 -36.53 -28.86 38.35
C GLU A 206 -35.64 -27.81 37.68
N GLU A 207 -34.55 -27.43 38.32
CA GLU A 207 -33.42 -26.76 37.72
C GLU A 207 -32.84 -27.64 36.61
N ARG A 208 -32.75 -28.97 36.62
CA ARG A 208 -32.30 -29.73 35.42
C ARG A 208 -33.27 -29.62 34.23
N MET A 209 -34.59 -29.66 34.43
CA MET A 209 -35.55 -29.44 33.33
C MET A 209 -35.59 -27.98 32.88
N LEU A 210 -35.63 -27.03 33.83
CA LEU A 210 -35.49 -25.60 33.57
C LEU A 210 -34.10 -25.27 33.02
N ILE A 211 -33.04 -26.02 33.33
CA ILE A 211 -31.69 -25.86 32.79
C ILE A 211 -31.70 -26.37 31.37
N GLU A 212 -32.33 -27.50 31.05
CA GLU A 212 -32.38 -27.93 29.65
C GLU A 212 -33.31 -27.04 28.81
N GLU A 213 -34.40 -26.52 29.37
CA GLU A 213 -35.25 -25.54 28.71
C GLU A 213 -34.60 -24.15 28.66
N ARG A 214 -33.87 -23.71 29.68
CA ARG A 214 -33.04 -22.50 29.66
C ARG A 214 -31.84 -22.67 28.76
N ARG A 215 -31.24 -23.85 28.63
CA ARG A 215 -30.14 -24.15 27.69
C ARG A 215 -30.67 -24.20 26.27
N ARG A 216 -31.89 -24.68 26.06
CA ARG A 216 -32.58 -24.54 24.79
C ARG A 216 -32.86 -23.07 24.50
N ASN A 217 -33.53 -22.35 25.39
CA ASN A 217 -33.82 -20.92 25.20
C ASN A 217 -32.53 -20.10 25.06
N ALA A 218 -31.48 -20.42 25.80
CA ALA A 218 -30.16 -19.79 25.66
C ALA A 218 -29.49 -20.18 24.34
N ALA A 219 -29.63 -21.43 23.88
CA ALA A 219 -29.17 -21.83 22.55
C ALA A 219 -29.97 -21.12 21.45
N ASP A 220 -31.28 -20.97 21.60
CA ASP A 220 -32.16 -20.30 20.63
C ASP A 220 -31.92 -18.78 20.63
N ILE A 221 -31.70 -18.17 21.81
CA ILE A 221 -31.25 -16.77 21.93
C ILE A 221 -29.86 -16.62 21.32
N LEU A 222 -28.94 -17.54 21.59
CA LEU A 222 -27.59 -17.52 21.00
C LEU A 222 -27.63 -17.71 19.49
N VAL A 223 -28.53 -18.55 18.97
CA VAL A 223 -28.77 -18.70 17.53
C VAL A 223 -29.27 -17.37 16.98
N ALA A 224 -30.29 -16.75 17.59
CA ALA A 224 -30.81 -15.46 17.16
C ALA A 224 -29.73 -14.35 17.18
N GLU A 225 -28.93 -14.28 18.25
CA GLU A 225 -27.80 -13.36 18.33
C GLU A 225 -26.73 -13.65 17.27
N MET A 226 -26.44 -14.92 16.98
CA MET A 226 -25.48 -15.29 15.96
C MET A 226 -26.01 -15.08 14.54
N GLU A 227 -27.32 -15.21 14.31
CA GLU A 227 -27.98 -14.84 13.06
C GLU A 227 -27.90 -13.34 12.84
N GLU A 228 -28.20 -12.52 13.84
CA GLU A 228 -28.02 -11.06 13.77
C GLU A 228 -26.55 -10.69 13.48
N GLN A 229 -25.60 -11.34 14.15
CA GLN A 229 -24.17 -11.16 13.87
C GLN A 229 -23.79 -11.60 12.45
N GLU A 230 -24.42 -12.66 11.93
CA GLU A 230 -24.23 -13.14 10.57
C GLU A 230 -24.73 -12.10 9.56
N GLU A 231 -25.91 -11.53 9.77
CA GLU A 231 -26.47 -10.46 8.94
C GLU A 231 -25.55 -9.23 8.92
N ILE A 232 -25.10 -8.78 10.09
CA ILE A 232 -24.14 -7.67 10.20
C ILE A 232 -22.84 -8.02 9.47
N ALA A 233 -22.33 -9.25 9.57
CA ALA A 233 -21.12 -9.67 8.88
C ALA A 233 -21.30 -9.69 7.36
N ILE A 234 -22.47 -10.12 6.86
CA ILE A 234 -22.82 -10.08 5.44
C ILE A 234 -22.86 -8.63 4.95
N GLU A 235 -23.52 -7.73 5.68
CA GLU A 235 -23.58 -6.32 5.31
C GLU A 235 -22.19 -5.68 5.27
N ARG A 236 -21.34 -5.95 6.27
CA ARG A 236 -19.95 -5.47 6.28
C ARG A 236 -19.16 -6.02 5.11
N LEU A 237 -19.32 -7.30 4.77
CA LEU A 237 -18.66 -7.90 3.61
C LEU A 237 -19.12 -7.23 2.31
N ARG A 238 -20.42 -6.93 2.15
CA ARG A 238 -20.95 -6.19 0.99
C ARG A 238 -20.33 -4.81 0.88
N ARG A 239 -20.31 -4.03 1.96
CA ARG A 239 -19.65 -2.70 2.00
C ARG A 239 -18.17 -2.81 1.67
N THR A 240 -17.49 -3.87 2.14
CA THR A 240 -16.08 -4.13 1.83
C THR A 240 -15.87 -4.45 0.34
N GLN A 241 -16.77 -5.22 -0.27
CA GLN A 241 -16.70 -5.51 -1.71
C GLN A 241 -16.95 -4.25 -2.55
N GLU A 242 -17.87 -3.38 -2.14
CA GLU A 242 -18.07 -2.06 -2.77
C GLU A 242 -16.83 -1.19 -2.65
N ALA A 243 -16.21 -1.13 -1.46
CA ALA A 243 -14.95 -0.42 -1.26
C ALA A 243 -13.81 -1.01 -2.11
N GLN A 244 -13.80 -2.32 -2.32
CA GLN A 244 -12.86 -2.99 -3.21
C GLN A 244 -13.06 -2.59 -4.67
N LYS A 245 -14.30 -2.52 -5.15
CA LYS A 245 -14.62 -2.00 -6.49
C LYS A 245 -14.14 -0.56 -6.65
N ALA A 246 -14.44 0.30 -5.69
CA ALA A 246 -13.99 1.70 -5.70
C ALA A 246 -12.46 1.83 -5.73
N ALA A 247 -11.74 1.00 -4.96
CA ALA A 247 -10.27 0.99 -4.98
C ALA A 247 -9.68 0.50 -6.32
N TYR A 248 -10.35 -0.45 -7.00
CA TYR A 248 -9.95 -0.86 -8.35
C TYR A 248 -10.23 0.23 -9.38
N GLU A 249 -11.37 0.93 -9.29
CA GLU A 249 -11.67 2.08 -10.14
C GLU A 249 -10.62 3.19 -9.95
N GLU A 250 -10.18 3.43 -8.72
CA GLU A 250 -9.11 4.40 -8.42
C GLU A 250 -7.76 3.97 -9.01
N LEU A 251 -7.39 2.70 -8.88
CA LEU A 251 -6.21 2.13 -9.53
C LEU A 251 -6.30 2.28 -11.06
N GLU A 252 -7.47 1.97 -11.63
CA GLU A 252 -7.71 2.07 -13.07
C GLU A 252 -7.60 3.53 -13.52
N ARG A 253 -8.19 4.50 -12.81
CA ARG A 253 -7.99 5.93 -13.07
C ARG A 253 -6.53 6.34 -12.97
N ALA A 254 -5.80 5.84 -11.96
CA ALA A 254 -4.37 6.11 -11.79
C ALA A 254 -3.53 5.53 -12.93
N LEU A 255 -3.94 4.42 -13.54
CA LEU A 255 -3.30 3.83 -14.70
C LEU A 255 -3.69 4.54 -16.00
N SER A 256 -4.99 4.71 -16.23
CA SER A 256 -5.60 5.13 -17.49
C SER A 256 -5.47 6.62 -17.75
N ASN A 257 -5.51 7.49 -16.74
CA ASN A 257 -5.34 8.92 -16.97
C ASN A 257 -3.91 9.20 -17.44
N PRO A 258 -3.71 9.50 -18.73
CA PRO A 258 -2.42 9.93 -19.18
C PRO A 258 -2.16 11.32 -18.56
N PRO A 259 -0.91 11.63 -18.22
CA PRO A 259 -0.55 12.96 -17.77
C PRO A 259 -1.10 14.01 -18.77
N PRO A 260 -1.88 15.03 -18.34
CA PRO A 260 -2.38 16.07 -19.25
C PRO A 260 -1.24 16.67 -20.09
N PRO A 261 -1.48 17.00 -21.38
CA PRO A 261 -0.47 17.55 -22.27
C PRO A 261 0.23 18.76 -21.66
N ILE A 262 1.55 18.87 -21.88
CA ILE A 262 2.42 19.89 -21.28
C ILE A 262 1.89 21.31 -21.52
N ASP A 263 1.27 21.56 -22.68
CA ASP A 263 0.77 22.87 -23.08
C ASP A 263 -0.41 23.36 -22.23
N GLN A 264 -1.32 22.44 -21.85
CA GLN A 264 -2.45 22.77 -20.97
C GLN A 264 -2.01 23.06 -19.54
N ARG A 265 -0.84 22.55 -19.12
CA ARG A 265 -0.30 22.78 -17.77
C ARG A 265 0.58 24.01 -17.64
N ARG A 266 1.29 24.38 -18.71
CA ARG A 266 1.96 25.70 -18.78
C ARG A 266 0.97 26.84 -18.59
N ALA A 267 -0.25 26.69 -19.14
CA ALA A 267 -1.35 27.61 -18.91
C ALA A 267 -1.86 27.59 -17.45
N ALA A 268 -1.95 26.42 -16.81
CA ALA A 268 -2.46 26.27 -15.44
C ALA A 268 -1.48 26.73 -14.35
N LEU A 269 -0.16 26.62 -14.56
CA LEU A 269 0.86 27.09 -13.62
C LEU A 269 1.08 28.60 -13.64
N GLY A 270 0.36 29.32 -14.50
CA GLY A 270 0.43 30.77 -14.58
C GLY A 270 1.73 31.23 -15.22
N ASP A 271 1.58 32.20 -16.08
CA ASP A 271 2.58 32.92 -16.85
C ASP A 271 3.53 33.78 -15.98
N TYR A 272 3.97 33.25 -14.82
CA TYR A 272 4.81 33.94 -13.83
C TYR A 272 6.29 34.03 -14.24
N ALA A 273 6.65 33.56 -15.43
CA ALA A 273 7.99 33.73 -15.98
C ALA A 273 8.14 35.06 -16.74
N GLN A 274 7.62 36.17 -16.21
CA GLN A 274 8.13 37.48 -16.63
C GLN A 274 9.49 37.69 -15.95
N PRO A 275 10.59 37.81 -16.72
CA PRO A 275 11.89 38.11 -16.13
C PRO A 275 11.83 39.45 -15.40
N PRO A 276 12.53 39.61 -14.26
CA PRO A 276 12.57 40.87 -13.54
C PRO A 276 13.08 41.97 -14.50
N ARG A 277 12.26 43.00 -14.72
CA ARG A 277 12.70 44.22 -15.40
C ARG A 277 13.75 44.86 -14.52
N LEU A 278 15.02 44.72 -14.91
CA LEU A 278 16.12 45.45 -14.31
C LEU A 278 15.94 46.92 -14.67
N SER A 279 15.60 47.73 -13.66
CA SER A 279 15.60 49.20 -13.67
C SER A 279 16.99 49.73 -13.35
#